data_AF-A0AAU2NR21-F1
#
_entry.id   AF-A0AAU2NR21-F1
#
_cell.length_a   1.000
_cell.length_b   1.000
_cell.length_c   1.000
_cell.angle_alpha   90.00
_cell.angle_beta   90.00
_cell.angle_gamma   90.00
#
_symmetry.space_group_name_H-M   'P 1'
#
loop_
_entity.id
_entity.type
_entity.pdbx_description
1 polymer ?
#
loop_
_entity_poly.entity_id
_entity_poly.type
_entity_poly.pdbx_seq_one_letter_code
_entity_poly.pdbx_strand_id
1 'polypeptide(L)'
;MTISRPEPVTARLHFAAHRPGTHQPGADRPGTHVPAGGDVHPVLRRAAAPPAALDLLADAHRTLTRSRALEDPLERYAAAHLAALRTVAAVLAVRGRPEKSPRRRRAIRSAWEVLPEVAPELTEWAVYFAAGARRRAAAEAGIRGAASARDADDLIRNSALFLRLVERLLGLHPAPPAPRLPLDDAGGPHDPGARR
;
A
#
# COMPACT_ATOMS: atom_id res chain seq x y z
N MET A 1 9.31 -56.83 -9.17
CA MET A 1 9.87 -55.48 -9.00
C MET A 1 8.76 -54.55 -8.55
N THR A 2 8.97 -53.95 -7.39
CA THR A 2 8.11 -53.03 -6.64
C THR A 2 8.03 -51.64 -7.31
N ILE A 3 7.07 -50.84 -6.84
CA ILE A 3 6.97 -49.36 -6.85
C ILE A 3 6.04 -48.83 -7.97
N SER A 4 4.73 -48.73 -7.74
CA SER A 4 4.02 -47.73 -6.92
C SER A 4 4.08 -46.32 -7.50
N ARG A 5 2.95 -45.86 -8.07
CA ARG A 5 2.65 -44.45 -8.34
C ARG A 5 1.26 -44.14 -7.79
N PRO A 6 1.10 -43.12 -6.93
CA PRO A 6 -0.15 -42.84 -6.23
C PRO A 6 -1.12 -41.97 -7.04
N GLU A 7 -2.40 -42.35 -6.97
CA GLU A 7 -3.59 -41.59 -7.37
C GLU A 7 -3.82 -40.37 -6.45
N PRO A 8 -4.25 -39.19 -6.96
CA PRO A 8 -4.72 -38.10 -6.12
C PRO A 8 -6.15 -38.38 -5.61
N VAL A 9 -6.25 -38.63 -4.31
CA VAL A 9 -7.50 -38.87 -3.58
C VAL A 9 -8.41 -37.64 -3.59
N THR A 10 -9.65 -37.93 -3.99
CA THR A 10 -10.85 -37.11 -4.00
C THR A 10 -11.19 -36.47 -2.65
N ALA A 11 -11.75 -35.27 -2.77
CA ALA A 11 -12.49 -34.48 -1.80
C ALA A 11 -13.08 -35.21 -0.58
N ARG A 12 -12.90 -34.61 0.60
CA ARG A 12 -13.88 -34.73 1.70
C ARG A 12 -13.88 -33.47 2.56
N LEU A 13 -14.89 -32.64 2.32
CA LEU A 13 -15.34 -31.57 3.22
C LEU A 13 -15.94 -32.23 4.47
N HIS A 14 -15.35 -32.01 5.63
CA HIS A 14 -15.99 -32.28 6.91
C HIS A 14 -16.65 -30.99 7.41
N PHE A 15 -17.96 -30.93 7.22
CA PHE A 15 -18.87 -30.05 7.94
C PHE A 15 -19.35 -30.83 9.17
N ALA A 16 -19.06 -30.35 10.37
CA ALA A 16 -19.63 -30.89 11.60
C ALA A 16 -20.02 -29.75 12.54
N ALA A 17 -21.33 -29.68 12.75
CA ALA A 17 -22.05 -28.73 13.59
C ALA A 17 -21.71 -28.90 15.07
N HIS A 18 -21.69 -27.80 15.83
CA HIS A 18 -21.87 -27.81 17.29
C HIS A 18 -22.67 -26.59 17.74
N ARG A 19 -23.85 -26.84 18.33
CA ARG A 19 -24.65 -26.02 19.26
C ARG A 19 -25.75 -26.94 19.84
N PRO A 20 -26.44 -26.63 20.97
CA PRO A 20 -26.17 -25.68 22.07
C PRO A 20 -26.44 -26.28 23.49
N GLY A 21 -26.31 -25.46 24.55
CA GLY A 21 -26.85 -25.70 25.91
C GLY A 21 -26.24 -24.72 26.93
N THR A 22 -26.86 -23.57 27.27
CA THR A 22 -27.94 -23.24 28.24
C THR A 22 -27.50 -22.98 29.69
N HIS A 23 -27.70 -21.71 30.12
CA HIS A 23 -28.00 -21.17 31.47
C HIS A 23 -26.95 -21.35 32.60
N GLN A 24 -26.69 -20.41 33.52
CA GLN A 24 -27.54 -19.40 34.18
C GLN A 24 -26.70 -18.28 34.91
N PRO A 25 -27.21 -17.42 35.83
CA PRO A 25 -27.02 -15.95 35.78
C PRO A 25 -26.31 -15.35 37.01
N GLY A 26 -26.10 -14.02 37.03
CA GLY A 26 -25.95 -13.29 38.29
C GLY A 26 -25.16 -11.98 38.23
N ALA A 27 -25.77 -10.94 38.83
CA ALA A 27 -25.18 -9.72 39.37
C ALA A 27 -24.95 -8.51 38.43
N ASP A 28 -26.07 -7.84 38.20
CA ASP A 28 -26.29 -6.39 38.31
C ASP A 28 -25.21 -5.58 39.08
N ARG A 29 -24.62 -4.56 38.40
CA ARG A 29 -24.15 -3.31 39.02
C ARG A 29 -24.30 -2.15 38.02
N PRO A 30 -25.10 -1.12 38.33
CA PRO A 30 -25.16 0.10 37.53
C PRO A 30 -24.01 1.03 37.92
N GLY A 31 -23.06 1.21 36.99
CA GLY A 31 -22.01 2.21 37.06
C GLY A 31 -22.34 3.40 36.17
N THR A 32 -22.84 4.45 36.80
CA THR A 32 -23.02 5.85 36.39
C THR A 32 -22.41 6.27 35.05
N HIS A 33 -23.27 6.65 34.10
CA HIS A 33 -22.91 7.45 32.93
C HIS A 33 -23.53 8.85 33.08
N VAL A 34 -22.70 9.89 33.21
CA VAL A 34 -23.08 11.30 32.97
C VAL A 34 -21.89 12.00 32.26
N PRO A 35 -22.15 12.89 31.28
CA PRO A 35 -21.25 13.13 30.16
C PRO A 35 -20.52 14.49 30.18
N ALA A 36 -19.64 14.63 29.18
CA ALA A 36 -19.16 15.87 28.54
C ALA A 36 -18.35 16.87 29.39
N GLY A 37 -17.05 16.94 29.09
CA GLY A 37 -16.19 18.03 29.54
C GLY A 37 -14.78 17.87 28.99
N GLY A 38 -14.53 18.42 27.80
CA GLY A 38 -13.18 18.64 27.29
C GLY A 38 -12.79 17.80 26.09
N ASP A 39 -13.59 17.87 25.02
CA ASP A 39 -13.14 17.62 23.66
C ASP A 39 -12.03 18.62 23.30
N VAL A 40 -10.82 18.28 23.71
CA VAL A 40 -9.59 18.77 23.12
C VAL A 40 -8.83 17.55 22.59
N HIS A 41 -9.32 17.03 21.47
CA HIS A 41 -8.48 16.33 20.51
C HIS A 41 -8.06 17.28 19.36
N PRO A 42 -7.19 18.29 19.58
CA PRO A 42 -6.60 19.07 18.49
C PRO A 42 -5.45 18.28 17.87
N VAL A 43 -5.71 17.04 17.47
CA VAL A 43 -5.03 16.32 16.41
C VAL A 43 -5.81 15.02 16.25
N LEU A 44 -6.67 14.99 15.24
CA LEU A 44 -6.71 13.85 14.33
C LEU A 44 -5.27 13.63 13.86
N ARG A 45 -4.45 13.00 14.73
CA ARG A 45 -3.12 12.53 14.38
C ARG A 45 -3.37 11.66 13.16
N ARG A 46 -2.94 12.14 12.00
CA ARG A 46 -2.32 11.34 10.94
C ARG A 46 -2.30 9.89 11.38
N ALA A 47 -3.35 9.12 11.08
CA ALA A 47 -3.38 7.73 11.49
C ALA A 47 -2.15 7.14 10.81
N ALA A 48 -1.14 6.79 11.62
CA ALA A 48 0.10 6.24 11.09
C ALA A 48 -0.31 5.08 10.17
N ALA A 49 0.20 5.06 8.94
CA ALA A 49 -0.15 4.01 7.99
C ALA A 49 -0.01 2.64 8.69
N PRO A 50 -0.92 1.68 8.43
CA PRO A 50 -0.85 0.37 9.06
C PRO A 50 0.56 -0.22 8.94
N PRO A 51 1.11 -0.87 9.97
CA PRO A 51 2.49 -1.37 9.94
C PRO A 51 2.75 -2.28 8.73
N ALA A 52 1.77 -3.11 8.36
CA ALA A 52 1.84 -3.93 7.16
C ALA A 52 2.03 -3.13 5.85
N ALA A 53 1.47 -1.91 5.75
CA ALA A 53 1.68 -1.04 4.60
C ALA A 53 3.11 -0.46 4.57
N LEU A 54 3.65 -0.11 5.74
CA LEU A 54 5.03 0.36 5.88
C LEU A 54 6.02 -0.73 5.51
N ASP A 55 5.79 -1.97 5.97
CA ASP A 55 6.61 -3.14 5.63
C ASP A 55 6.64 -3.40 4.13
N LEU A 56 5.46 -3.34 3.48
CA LEU A 56 5.34 -3.50 2.02
C LEU A 56 6.10 -2.43 1.24
N LEU A 57 6.10 -1.18 1.70
CA LEU A 57 6.86 -0.10 1.07
C LEU A 57 8.37 -0.25 1.29
N ALA A 58 8.79 -0.67 2.49
CA ALA A 58 10.18 -0.98 2.78
C ALA A 58 10.69 -2.15 1.91
N ASP A 59 9.89 -3.19 1.74
CA ASP A 59 10.17 -4.30 0.82
C ASP A 59 10.23 -3.84 -0.64
N ALA A 60 9.33 -2.95 -1.07
CA ALA A 60 9.35 -2.38 -2.42
C ALA A 60 10.66 -1.61 -2.66
N HIS A 61 11.09 -0.80 -1.70
CA HIS A 61 12.37 -0.09 -1.72
C HIS A 61 13.57 -1.05 -1.86
N ARG A 62 13.65 -2.08 -0.99
CA ARG A 62 14.71 -3.09 -1.07
C ARG A 62 14.70 -3.83 -2.40
N THR A 63 13.51 -4.16 -2.92
CA THR A 63 13.36 -4.83 -4.20
C THR A 63 13.86 -3.97 -5.36
N LEU A 64 13.57 -2.65 -5.36
CA LEU A 64 14.08 -1.73 -6.38
C LEU A 64 15.59 -1.52 -6.29
N THR A 65 16.16 -1.47 -5.09
CA THR A 65 17.61 -1.41 -4.93
C THR A 65 18.25 -2.68 -5.48
N ARG A 66 17.71 -3.86 -5.14
CA ARG A 66 18.18 -5.13 -5.68
C ARG A 66 18.05 -5.17 -7.21
N SER A 67 16.92 -4.75 -7.78
CA SER A 67 16.71 -4.81 -9.24
C SER A 67 17.71 -3.96 -10.02
N ARG A 68 18.25 -2.89 -9.42
CA ARG A 68 19.31 -2.07 -10.05
C ARG A 68 20.66 -2.79 -10.10
N ALA A 69 20.91 -3.72 -9.19
CA ALA A 69 22.16 -4.45 -9.09
C ALA A 69 22.17 -5.77 -9.88
N LEU A 70 21.03 -6.22 -10.39
CA LEU A 70 20.94 -7.41 -11.23
C LEU A 70 21.50 -7.13 -12.62
N GLU A 71 22.17 -8.12 -13.22
CA GLU A 71 22.75 -8.01 -14.56
C GLU A 71 21.76 -8.43 -15.66
N ASP A 72 20.98 -9.49 -15.44
CA ASP A 72 20.02 -10.00 -16.42
C ASP A 72 18.80 -9.07 -16.58
N PRO A 73 18.55 -8.51 -17.79
CA PRO A 73 17.37 -7.71 -18.07
C PRO A 73 16.03 -8.36 -17.69
N LEU A 74 15.90 -9.68 -17.82
CA LEU A 74 14.66 -10.38 -17.49
C LEU A 74 14.39 -10.36 -15.99
N GLU A 75 15.41 -10.69 -15.18
CA GLU A 75 15.33 -10.62 -13.72
C GLU A 75 15.10 -9.20 -13.23
N ARG A 76 15.80 -8.22 -13.83
CA ARG A 76 15.62 -6.78 -13.54
C ARG A 76 14.17 -6.36 -13.78
N TYR A 77 13.58 -6.75 -14.91
CA TYR A 77 12.19 -6.44 -15.27
C TYR A 77 11.20 -7.08 -14.29
N ALA A 78 11.36 -8.38 -14.00
CA ALA A 78 10.49 -9.10 -13.06
C ALA A 78 10.55 -8.50 -11.65
N ALA A 79 11.77 -8.20 -11.15
CA ALA A 79 11.96 -7.59 -9.84
C ALA A 79 11.37 -6.17 -9.75
N ALA A 80 11.54 -5.34 -10.78
CA ALA A 80 10.96 -4.01 -10.84
C ALA A 80 9.42 -4.02 -10.83
N HIS A 81 8.81 -4.99 -11.51
CA HIS A 81 7.35 -5.17 -11.51
C HIS A 81 6.84 -5.68 -10.15
N LEU A 82 7.60 -6.57 -9.51
CA LEU A 82 7.28 -7.07 -8.17
C LEU A 82 7.32 -5.94 -7.13
N ALA A 83 8.28 -5.02 -7.23
CA ALA A 83 8.30 -3.84 -6.37
C ALA A 83 7.03 -3.00 -6.54
N ALA A 84 6.58 -2.77 -7.78
CA ALA A 84 5.36 -2.03 -8.06
C ALA A 84 4.10 -2.74 -7.49
N LEU A 85 4.02 -4.07 -7.56
CA LEU A 85 2.93 -4.83 -6.93
C LEU A 85 2.90 -4.66 -5.40
N ARG A 86 4.07 -4.63 -4.75
CA ARG A 86 4.16 -4.39 -3.30
C ARG A 86 3.68 -2.99 -2.93
N THR A 87 4.05 -1.99 -3.73
CA THR A 87 3.55 -0.62 -3.58
C THR A 87 2.03 -0.57 -3.70
N VAL A 88 1.43 -1.25 -4.69
CA VAL A 88 -0.02 -1.35 -4.82
C VAL A 88 -0.64 -2.04 -3.61
N ALA A 89 -0.05 -3.15 -3.14
CA ALA A 89 -0.54 -3.84 -1.95
C ALA A 89 -0.56 -2.92 -0.71
N ALA A 90 0.42 -2.01 -0.58
CA ALA A 90 0.43 -1.01 0.49
C ALA A 90 -0.72 -0.01 0.37
N VAL A 91 -1.01 0.50 -0.83
CA VAL A 91 -2.18 1.37 -1.07
C VAL A 91 -3.47 0.63 -0.70
N LEU A 92 -3.60 -0.62 -1.11
CA LEU A 92 -4.77 -1.44 -0.81
C LEU A 92 -4.87 -1.78 0.69
N ALA A 93 -3.75 -1.88 1.42
CA ALA A 93 -3.76 -2.07 2.86
C ALA A 93 -4.18 -0.80 3.63
N VAL A 94 -3.88 0.39 3.10
CA VAL A 94 -4.28 1.67 3.71
C VAL A 94 -5.72 2.05 3.36
N ARG A 95 -6.09 1.94 2.08
CA ARG A 95 -7.36 2.43 1.54
C ARG A 95 -8.42 1.33 1.35
N GLY A 96 -8.02 0.07 1.26
CA GLY A 96 -8.94 -1.05 1.06
C GLY A 96 -9.79 -1.28 2.29
N ARG A 97 -11.11 -1.17 2.13
CA ARG A 97 -12.05 -1.46 3.22
C ARG A 97 -11.90 -2.94 3.64
N PRO A 98 -11.90 -3.28 4.95
CA PRO A 98 -11.70 -4.64 5.41
C PRO A 98 -12.92 -5.51 5.05
N GLU A 99 -12.92 -6.09 3.86
CA GLU A 99 -13.90 -7.08 3.46
C GLU A 99 -13.43 -8.45 3.96
N LYS A 100 -14.25 -9.11 4.79
CA LYS A 100 -13.94 -10.31 5.61
C LYS A 100 -13.48 -11.56 4.84
N SER A 101 -13.20 -11.48 3.54
CA SER A 101 -12.49 -12.52 2.78
C SER A 101 -11.73 -11.92 1.58
N PRO A 102 -10.57 -11.26 1.81
CA PRO A 102 -9.95 -10.39 0.80
C PRO A 102 -8.97 -11.11 -0.14
N ARG A 103 -8.52 -12.33 0.17
CA ARG A 103 -7.43 -12.99 -0.59
C ARG A 103 -7.88 -13.92 -1.72
N ARG A 104 -9.05 -14.54 -1.64
CA ARG A 104 -9.49 -15.57 -2.62
C ARG A 104 -10.28 -15.02 -3.82
N ARG A 105 -11.15 -14.01 -3.61
CA ARG A 105 -11.88 -13.33 -4.71
C ARG A 105 -11.02 -12.30 -5.45
N ARG A 106 -10.09 -11.67 -4.73
CA ARG A 106 -9.11 -10.70 -5.25
C ARG A 106 -7.90 -11.37 -5.92
N ALA A 107 -7.79 -12.69 -5.85
CA ALA A 107 -6.86 -13.45 -6.67
C ALA A 107 -7.38 -13.69 -8.10
N ILE A 108 -8.70 -13.53 -8.32
CA ILE A 108 -9.31 -13.65 -9.66
C ILE A 108 -9.19 -12.32 -10.43
N ARG A 109 -9.22 -11.18 -9.73
CA ARG A 109 -8.98 -9.85 -10.32
C ARG A 109 -7.54 -9.41 -10.07
N SER A 110 -6.85 -8.94 -11.10
CA SER A 110 -5.47 -8.47 -10.96
C SER A 110 -5.41 -7.29 -9.98
N ALA A 111 -4.32 -7.16 -9.21
CA ALA A 111 -4.14 -6.01 -8.30
C ALA A 111 -4.25 -4.66 -9.04
N TRP A 112 -3.89 -4.65 -10.32
CA TRP A 112 -4.01 -3.50 -11.22
C TRP A 112 -5.46 -3.15 -11.58
N GLU A 113 -6.37 -4.13 -11.63
CA GLU A 113 -7.80 -3.89 -11.90
C GLU A 113 -8.51 -3.27 -10.69
N VAL A 114 -8.04 -3.59 -9.47
CA VAL A 114 -8.66 -3.11 -8.23
C VAL A 114 -8.11 -1.74 -7.79
N LEU A 115 -6.94 -1.33 -8.29
CA LEU A 115 -6.30 -0.09 -7.89
C LEU A 115 -7.15 1.16 -8.20
N PRO A 116 -7.75 1.32 -9.41
CA PRO A 116 -8.60 2.47 -9.73
C PRO A 116 -9.83 2.61 -8.81
N GLU A 117 -10.36 1.51 -8.25
CA GLU A 117 -11.53 1.54 -7.35
C GLU A 117 -11.22 2.24 -6.02
N VAL A 118 -9.99 2.13 -5.51
CA VAL A 118 -9.58 2.68 -4.20
C VAL A 118 -8.67 3.91 -4.31
N ALA A 119 -8.05 4.10 -5.47
CA ALA A 119 -7.11 5.18 -5.75
C ALA A 119 -7.23 5.57 -7.23
N PRO A 120 -8.29 6.29 -7.62
CA PRO A 120 -8.52 6.69 -9.01
C PRO A 120 -7.39 7.60 -9.54
N GLU A 121 -6.64 8.26 -8.67
CA GLU A 121 -5.46 9.07 -9.01
C GLU A 121 -4.30 8.22 -9.57
N LEU A 122 -4.36 6.90 -9.36
CA LEU A 122 -3.36 5.94 -9.81
C LEU A 122 -3.82 5.13 -11.04
N THR A 123 -4.93 5.50 -11.66
CA THR A 123 -5.49 4.78 -12.82
C THR A 123 -4.50 4.68 -13.97
N GLU A 124 -3.82 5.77 -14.33
CA GLU A 124 -2.82 5.77 -15.40
C GLU A 124 -1.65 4.81 -15.11
N TRP A 125 -1.22 4.76 -13.86
CA TRP A 125 -0.21 3.81 -13.42
C TRP A 125 -0.72 2.37 -13.49
N ALA A 126 -1.97 2.12 -13.10
CA ALA A 126 -2.59 0.81 -13.22
C ALA A 126 -2.61 0.31 -14.67
N VAL A 127 -3.00 1.17 -15.62
CA VAL A 127 -2.99 0.86 -17.06
C VAL A 127 -1.58 0.57 -17.54
N TYR A 128 -0.61 1.42 -17.20
CA TYR A 128 0.80 1.24 -17.58
C TYR A 128 1.36 -0.11 -17.12
N PHE A 129 1.18 -0.47 -15.84
CA PHE A 129 1.70 -1.73 -15.32
C PHE A 129 0.90 -2.95 -15.81
N ALA A 130 -0.42 -2.84 -15.99
CA ALA A 130 -1.22 -3.92 -16.56
C ALA A 130 -0.75 -4.29 -17.98
N ALA A 131 -0.42 -3.31 -18.82
CA ALA A 131 0.13 -3.53 -20.15
C ALA A 131 1.46 -4.30 -20.12
N GLY A 132 2.28 -4.10 -19.08
CA GLY A 132 3.56 -4.81 -18.87
C GLY A 132 3.44 -6.20 -18.22
N ALA A 133 2.26 -6.62 -17.75
CA ALA A 133 2.12 -7.84 -16.95
C ALA A 133 2.42 -9.13 -17.76
N ARG A 134 2.02 -9.19 -19.04
CA ARG A 134 2.34 -10.34 -19.91
C ARG A 134 3.84 -10.45 -20.14
N ARG A 135 4.52 -9.31 -20.29
CA ARG A 135 5.97 -9.24 -20.45
C ARG A 135 6.70 -9.75 -19.21
N ARG A 136 6.20 -9.37 -18.03
CA ARG A 136 6.71 -9.87 -16.75
C ARG A 136 6.56 -11.39 -16.65
N ALA A 137 5.40 -11.95 -16.99
CA ALA A 137 5.19 -13.40 -16.97
C ALA A 137 6.16 -14.13 -17.91
N ALA A 138 6.41 -13.58 -19.10
CA ALA A 138 7.39 -14.13 -20.04
C ALA A 138 8.84 -14.02 -19.52
N ALA A 139 9.19 -12.91 -18.86
CA ALA A 139 10.50 -12.71 -18.24
C ALA A 139 10.74 -13.67 -17.07
N GLU A 140 9.74 -13.90 -16.21
CA GLU A 140 9.79 -14.90 -15.12
C GLU A 140 9.93 -16.34 -15.65
N ALA A 141 9.37 -16.62 -16.83
CA ALA A 141 9.54 -17.89 -17.52
C ALA A 141 10.90 -18.02 -18.25
N GLY A 142 11.76 -16.99 -18.20
CA GLY A 142 13.08 -17.01 -18.85
C GLY A 142 13.02 -16.96 -20.39
N ILE A 143 11.91 -16.47 -20.96
CA ILE A 143 11.75 -16.40 -22.41
C ILE A 143 12.73 -15.35 -22.97
N ARG A 144 13.65 -15.78 -23.82
CA ARG A 144 14.63 -14.90 -24.47
C ARG A 144 13.91 -13.81 -25.28
N GLY A 145 14.35 -12.56 -25.09
CA GLY A 145 13.78 -11.40 -25.76
C GLY A 145 12.46 -10.90 -25.17
N ALA A 146 11.98 -11.47 -24.05
CA ALA A 146 10.77 -10.99 -23.39
C ALA A 146 10.91 -9.53 -22.92
N ALA A 147 12.06 -9.13 -22.40
CA ALA A 147 12.36 -7.74 -22.06
C ALA A 147 13.79 -7.39 -22.50
N SER A 148 13.94 -6.19 -23.06
CA SER A 148 15.26 -5.62 -23.33
C SER A 148 15.84 -4.94 -22.08
N ALA A 149 17.14 -4.65 -22.09
CA ALA A 149 17.77 -3.83 -21.05
C ALA A 149 17.07 -2.46 -20.90
N ARG A 150 16.65 -1.86 -22.01
CA ARG A 150 15.92 -0.59 -22.01
C ARG A 150 14.54 -0.72 -21.35
N ASP A 151 13.79 -1.78 -21.67
CA ASP A 151 12.51 -2.05 -21.03
C ASP A 151 12.66 -2.21 -19.50
N ALA A 152 13.72 -2.90 -19.06
CA ALA A 152 14.01 -3.08 -17.65
C ALA A 152 14.39 -1.75 -16.98
N ASP A 153 15.22 -0.93 -17.61
CA ASP A 153 15.61 0.39 -17.12
C ASP A 153 14.41 1.35 -17.01
N ASP A 154 13.56 1.37 -18.03
CA ASP A 154 12.32 2.16 -18.05
C ASP A 154 11.38 1.72 -16.93
N LEU A 155 11.21 0.40 -16.77
CA LEU A 155 10.37 -0.13 -15.70
C LEU A 155 10.93 0.19 -14.31
N ILE A 156 12.25 0.10 -14.09
CA ILE A 156 12.88 0.49 -12.82
C ILE A 156 12.65 1.98 -12.53
N ARG A 157 12.83 2.85 -13.53
CA ARG A 157 12.57 4.29 -13.38
C ARG A 157 11.12 4.57 -13.02
N ASN A 158 10.19 3.94 -13.74
CA ASN A 158 8.76 4.13 -13.56
C ASN A 158 8.26 3.55 -12.23
N SER A 159 8.72 2.37 -11.82
CA SER A 159 8.42 1.79 -10.50
C SER A 159 8.94 2.68 -9.37
N ALA A 160 10.12 3.29 -9.52
CA ALA A 160 10.64 4.23 -8.51
C ALA A 160 9.83 5.54 -8.45
N LEU A 161 9.38 6.06 -9.60
CA LEU A 161 8.49 7.22 -9.65
C LEU A 161 7.13 6.92 -8.99
N PHE A 162 6.55 5.78 -9.34
CA PHE A 162 5.28 5.30 -8.77
C PHE A 162 5.37 5.13 -7.25
N LEU A 163 6.43 4.50 -6.75
CA LEU A 163 6.64 4.32 -5.31
C LEU A 163 6.70 5.66 -4.57
N ARG A 164 7.47 6.64 -5.06
CA ARG A 164 7.53 7.99 -4.47
C ARG A 164 6.19 8.71 -4.49
N LEU A 165 5.43 8.57 -5.57
CA LEU A 165 4.10 9.16 -5.69
C LEU A 165 3.14 8.55 -4.65
N VAL A 166 3.18 7.23 -4.47
CA VAL A 166 2.39 6.54 -3.45
C VAL A 166 2.80 6.95 -2.04
N GLU A 167 4.09 7.03 -1.74
CA GLU A 167 4.57 7.50 -0.43
C GLU A 167 4.08 8.92 -0.12
N ARG A 168 4.07 9.82 -1.12
CA ARG A 168 3.50 11.16 -0.97
C ARG A 168 1.98 11.12 -0.75
N LEU A 169 1.28 10.30 -1.52
CA LEU A 169 -0.18 10.13 -1.45
C LEU A 169 -0.64 9.52 -0.12
N LEU A 170 0.17 8.66 0.49
CA LEU A 170 -0.06 8.10 1.83
C LEU A 170 0.42 9.03 2.96
N GLY A 171 0.94 10.21 2.63
CA GLY A 171 1.46 11.16 3.61
C GLY A 171 2.67 10.63 4.37
N LEU A 172 3.47 9.74 3.76
CA LEU A 172 4.68 9.15 4.35
C LEU A 172 5.95 9.95 4.05
N HIS A 173 5.85 10.98 3.22
CA HIS A 173 6.90 11.97 3.06
C HIS A 173 6.58 13.21 3.93
N PRO A 174 7.52 13.74 4.73
CA PRO A 174 7.36 15.08 5.28
C PRO A 174 7.23 16.06 4.10
N ALA A 175 6.20 16.90 4.13
CA ALA A 175 6.16 18.06 3.25
C ALA A 175 7.43 18.89 3.54
N PRO A 176 8.10 19.43 2.51
CA PRO A 176 9.18 20.38 2.76
C PRO A 176 8.62 21.51 3.64
N PRO A 177 9.36 21.99 4.66
CA PRO A 177 8.89 23.08 5.50
C PRO A 177 8.52 24.26 4.59
N ALA A 178 7.32 24.80 4.75
CA ALA A 178 6.88 25.96 4.00
C ALA A 178 7.91 27.09 4.17
N PRO A 179 8.27 27.82 3.11
CA PRO A 179 9.12 28.99 3.26
C PRO A 179 8.43 29.95 4.23
N ARG A 180 9.08 30.22 5.36
CA ARG A 180 8.64 31.25 6.29
C ARG A 180 8.78 32.57 5.54
N LEU A 181 7.67 33.09 5.04
CA LEU A 181 7.65 34.47 4.57
C LEU A 181 8.11 35.34 5.74
N PRO A 182 9.10 36.22 5.54
CA PRO A 182 9.44 37.23 6.53
C PRO A 182 8.14 37.95 6.89
N LEU A 183 7.74 37.88 8.16
CA LEU A 183 6.77 38.82 8.68
C LEU A 183 7.42 40.18 8.49
N ASP A 184 6.81 41.03 7.68
CA ASP A 184 7.25 42.41 7.52
C ASP A 184 7.31 43.03 8.92
N ASP A 185 8.53 43.23 9.41
CA ASP A 185 8.88 44.14 10.49
C ASP A 185 8.63 45.58 10.00
N ALA A 186 7.37 45.90 9.70
CA ALA A 186 6.90 47.22 9.32
C ALA A 186 5.93 47.72 10.38
N GLY A 187 6.47 47.96 11.57
CA GLY A 187 5.74 48.52 12.70
C GLY A 187 6.64 49.35 13.62
N GLY A 188 7.63 50.05 13.06
CA GLY A 188 8.36 51.08 13.80
C GLY A 188 7.43 52.24 14.17
N PRO A 189 7.44 52.73 15.42
CA PRO A 189 6.50 53.74 15.88
C PRO A 189 6.69 55.06 15.11
N HIS A 190 5.59 55.55 14.55
CA HIS A 190 5.45 56.89 14.01
C HIS A 190 5.80 57.93 15.09
N ASP A 191 6.81 58.75 14.84
CA ASP A 191 7.12 59.97 15.61
C ASP A 191 6.36 61.16 15.00
N PRO A 192 5.36 61.76 15.69
CA PRO A 192 4.75 63.01 15.26
C PRO A 192 5.47 64.19 15.94
N GLY A 193 6.66 64.52 15.46
CA GLY A 193 7.34 65.76 15.76
C GLY A 193 6.72 66.96 15.00
N ALA A 194 6.32 67.98 15.76
CA ALA A 194 6.08 69.37 15.39
C ALA A 194 4.76 69.75 14.68
N ARG A 195 3.95 70.57 15.38
CA ARG A 195 3.62 71.96 14.97
C ARG A 195 2.85 72.72 16.07
N ARG A 196 3.39 73.93 16.35
CA ARG A 196 2.87 75.11 17.07
C ARG A 196 3.20 75.22 18.55
#